data_AF-A0A6L3F8D4-F1
#
_entry.id   AF-A0A6L3F8D4-F1
#
_cell.length_a   1.000
_cell.length_b   1.000
_cell.length_c   1.000
_cell.angle_alpha   90.00
_cell.angle_beta   90.00
_cell.angle_gamma   90.00
#
_symmetry.space_group_name_H-M   'P 1'
#
loop_
_entity.id
_entity.type
_entity.pdbx_description
1 polymer ?
#
loop_
_entity_poly.entity_id
_entity_poly.type
_entity_poly.pdbx_seq_one_letter_code
_entity_poly.pdbx_strand_id
1 'polypeptide(L)' 'MKEYVALASRIRESLVELKTAVNRAIYLKDKAETAVDDDYWDGVALNLHSFYIGIEQILEDVARTSDFWHGSKL' A
#
# COMPACT_ATOMS: atom_id res chain seq x y z
N MET A 1 8.91 12.28 -20.55
CA MET A 1 10.04 12.23 -19.58
C MET A 1 9.70 12.86 -18.23
N LYS A 2 9.22 14.12 -18.15
CA LYS A 2 8.88 14.77 -16.87
C LYS A 2 7.82 14.00 -16.05
N GLU A 3 6.80 13.47 -16.71
CA GLU A 3 5.73 12.67 -16.08
C GLU A 3 6.25 11.37 -15.46
N TYR A 4 7.16 10.67 -16.14
CA TYR A 4 7.80 9.47 -15.59
C TYR A 4 8.69 9.77 -14.37
N VAL A 5 9.36 10.92 -14.35
CA VAL A 5 10.13 11.36 -13.18
C VAL A 5 9.19 11.66 -12.00
N ALA A 6 8.08 12.35 -12.26
CA ALA A 6 7.07 12.63 -11.23
C ALA A 6 6.43 11.33 -10.69
N LEU A 7 6.08 10.39 -11.58
CA LEU A 7 5.58 9.06 -11.21
C LEU A 7 6.59 8.32 -10.33
N ALA A 8 7.86 8.27 -10.74
CA ALA A 8 8.91 7.59 -9.99
C ALA A 8 9.15 8.22 -8.59
N SER A 9 8.88 9.51 -8.41
CA SER A 9 8.91 10.15 -7.10
C SER A 9 7.73 9.70 -6.24
N ARG A 10 6.49 9.74 -6.78
CA ARG A 10 5.30 9.28 -6.04
C ARG A 10 5.39 7.81 -5.64
N ILE A 11 5.83 6.94 -6.54
CA ILE A 11 6.03 5.51 -6.24
C ILE A 11 7.03 5.33 -5.10
N ARG A 12 8.12 6.12 -5.07
CA ARG A 12 9.12 6.03 -3.99
C ARG A 12 8.53 6.44 -2.65
N GLU A 13 7.71 7.48 -2.60
CA GLU A 13 7.01 7.91 -1.39
C GLU A 13 6.01 6.82 -0.94
N SER A 14 5.17 6.32 -1.85
CA SER A 14 4.23 5.24 -1.54
C SER A 14 4.94 3.98 -1.05
N LEU A 15 6.10 3.61 -1.60
CA LEU A 15 6.86 2.45 -1.13
C LEU A 15 7.37 2.61 0.32
N VAL A 16 7.67 3.84 0.77
CA VAL A 16 8.03 4.11 2.17
C VAL A 16 6.82 3.90 3.10
N GLU A 17 5.64 4.34 2.66
CA GLU A 17 4.39 4.14 3.39
C GLU A 17 4.01 2.65 3.47
N LEU A 18 4.10 1.94 2.34
CA LEU A 18 3.86 0.49 2.27
C LEU A 18 4.80 -0.30 3.18
N LYS A 19 6.09 0.07 3.20
CA LYS A 19 7.06 -0.54 4.13
C LYS A 19 6.66 -0.31 5.59
N THR A 20 6.16 0.88 5.91
CA THR A 20 5.69 1.20 7.26
C THR A 20 4.48 0.36 7.64
N ALA A 21 3.49 0.23 6.74
CA ALA A 21 2.32 -0.61 6.95
C ALA A 21 2.70 -2.08 7.19
N VAL A 22 3.58 -2.66 6.37
CA VAL A 22 4.06 -4.05 6.54
C VAL A 22 4.78 -4.22 7.88
N ASN A 23 5.68 -3.30 8.24
CA ASN A 23 6.39 -3.37 9.51
C ASN A 23 5.43 -3.31 10.71
N ARG A 24 4.33 -2.54 10.60
CA ARG A 24 3.29 -2.47 11.63
C ARG A 24 2.43 -3.73 11.69
N ALA A 25 2.05 -4.29 10.55
CA ALA A 25 1.35 -5.57 10.50
C ALA A 25 2.17 -6.67 11.18
N ILE A 26 3.47 -6.78 10.88
CA ILE A 26 4.37 -7.76 11.52
C ILE A 26 4.45 -7.54 13.03
N TYR A 27 4.71 -6.31 13.47
CA TYR A 27 4.80 -5.98 14.89
C TYR A 27 3.51 -6.29 15.67
N LEU A 28 2.35 -6.03 15.08
CA LEU A 28 1.06 -6.30 15.70
C LEU A 28 0.74 -7.79 15.71
N LYS A 29 1.09 -8.52 14.64
CA LYS A 29 0.97 -9.97 14.55
C LYS A 29 1.80 -10.65 15.65
N ASP A 30 3.05 -10.21 15.86
CA ASP A 30 3.91 -10.79 16.90
C ASP A 30 3.34 -10.58 18.31
N LYS A 31 2.62 -9.47 18.52
CA LYS A 31 1.85 -9.25 19.76
C LYS A 31 0.60 -10.12 19.84
N ALA A 32 -0.16 -10.22 18.75
CA ALA A 32 -1.39 -10.99 18.69
C ALA A 32 -1.16 -12.48 18.99
N GLU A 33 -0.01 -13.03 18.60
CA GLU A 33 0.36 -14.42 18.89
C GLU A 33 0.61 -14.72 20.37
N THR A 34 0.90 -13.68 21.17
CA THR A 34 1.23 -13.83 22.61
C THR A 34 0.17 -13.20 23.52
N ALA A 35 -0.75 -12.43 22.96
CA ALA A 35 -1.83 -11.78 23.68
C ALA A 35 -3.08 -12.67 23.75
N VAL A 36 -3.89 -12.46 24.79
CA VAL A 36 -5.25 -13.02 24.89
C VAL A 36 -6.28 -12.10 24.20
N ASP A 37 -5.85 -10.88 23.86
CA ASP A 37 -6.68 -9.84 23.27
C ASP A 37 -6.58 -9.86 21.74
N ASP A 38 -7.72 -10.08 21.10
CA ASP A 38 -7.85 -10.18 19.64
C ASP A 38 -7.73 -8.82 18.93
N ASP A 39 -7.80 -7.69 19.65
CA ASP A 39 -7.70 -6.34 19.08
C ASP A 39 -6.40 -6.10 18.28
N TYR A 40 -5.33 -6.85 18.58
CA TYR A 40 -4.10 -6.81 17.79
C TYR A 40 -4.30 -7.30 16.36
N TRP A 41 -5.18 -8.28 16.13
CA TRP A 41 -5.50 -8.80 14.81
C TRP A 41 -6.26 -7.78 13.95
N ASP A 42 -7.10 -6.93 14.54
CA ASP A 42 -7.71 -5.81 13.82
C ASP A 42 -6.66 -4.82 13.32
N GLY A 43 -5.66 -4.54 14.16
CA GLY A 43 -4.50 -3.75 13.77
C GLY A 43 -3.70 -4.38 12.63
N VAL A 44 -3.53 -5.71 12.62
CA VAL A 44 -2.91 -6.44 11.50
C VAL A 44 -3.74 -6.28 10.23
N ALA A 45 -5.05 -6.54 10.30
CA ALA A 45 -5.97 -6.44 9.17
C ALA A 45 -5.97 -5.04 8.56
N LEU A 46 -5.99 -3.99 9.40
CA LEU A 46 -5.96 -2.61 8.96
C LEU A 46 -4.68 -2.28 8.19
N ASN A 47 -3.51 -2.69 8.71
CA ASN A 47 -2.24 -2.40 8.04
C ASN A 47 -2.07 -3.20 6.74
N LEU A 48 -2.55 -4.44 6.68
CA LEU A 48 -2.58 -5.21 5.43
C LEU A 48 -3.53 -4.58 4.42
N HIS A 49 -4.70 -4.11 4.84
CA HIS A 49 -5.63 -3.39 3.97
C HIS A 49 -4.97 -2.13 3.39
N SER A 50 -4.35 -1.29 4.24
CA SER A 50 -3.61 -0.10 3.77
C SER A 50 -2.49 -0.46 2.80
N PHE A 51 -1.78 -1.57 3.02
CA PHE A 51 -0.76 -2.06 2.08
C PHE A 51 -1.37 -2.38 0.70
N TYR A 52 -2.47 -3.14 0.64
CA TYR A 52 -3.10 -3.49 -0.63
C TYR A 52 -3.67 -2.27 -1.37
N ILE A 53 -4.29 -1.33 -0.65
CA ILE A 53 -4.76 -0.07 -1.24
C ILE A 53 -3.59 0.73 -1.84
N GLY A 54 -2.45 0.83 -1.14
CA GLY A 54 -1.30 1.55 -1.67
C GLY A 54 -0.67 0.87 -2.88
N ILE A 55 -0.67 -0.48 -2.95
CA ILE A 55 -0.24 -1.22 -4.15
C ILE A 55 -1.18 -0.96 -5.32
N GLU A 56 -2.49 -1.02 -5.11
CA GLU A 56 -3.49 -0.70 -6.12
C GLU A 56 -3.26 0.70 -6.69
N GLN A 57 -3.10 1.69 -5.81
CA GLN A 57 -2.86 3.08 -6.21
C GLN A 57 -1.59 3.22 -7.06
N ILE A 58 -0.49 2.55 -6.70
CA ILE A 58 0.75 2.55 -7.49
C ILE A 58 0.50 1.97 -8.89
N LEU A 59 -0.22 0.85 -8.97
CA LEU A 59 -0.51 0.18 -10.24
C LEU A 59 -1.40 1.05 -11.14
N GLU A 60 -2.43 1.68 -10.58
CA GLU A 60 -3.27 2.65 -11.29
C GLU A 60 -2.47 3.85 -11.81
N ASP A 61 -1.56 4.40 -10.98
CA ASP A 61 -0.71 5.52 -11.34
C ASP A 61 0.25 5.18 -12.49
N VAL A 62 0.82 3.96 -12.48
CA VAL A 62 1.62 3.44 -13.60
C VAL A 62 0.76 3.31 -14.85
N ALA A 63 -0.41 2.69 -14.74
CA ALA A 63 -1.30 2.44 -15.86
C ALA A 63 -1.79 3.75 -16.51
N ARG A 64 -2.11 4.76 -15.70
CA ARG A 64 -2.52 6.09 -16.15
C ARG A 64 -1.39 6.87 -16.85
N THR A 65 -0.15 6.70 -16.40
CA THR A 65 1.01 7.43 -16.94
C THR A 65 1.60 6.77 -18.19
N SER A 66 1.43 5.46 -18.36
CA SER A 66 2.03 4.70 -19.47
C SER A 66 1.17 4.66 -20.74
N ASP A 67 0.13 5.51 -20.85
CA ASP A 67 -0.89 5.48 -21.91
C ASP A 67 -1.57 4.10 -22.09
N PHE A 68 -1.41 3.20 -21.10
CA PHE A 68 -1.90 1.82 -21.15
C PHE A 68 -3.43 1.72 -20.99
N TRP A 69 -4.10 2.84 -20.68
CA TRP A 69 -5.53 2.87 -20.35
C TRP A 69 -6.34 3.77 -21.30
N HIS A 70 -7.02 3.14 -22.27
CA HIS A 70 -8.14 3.74 -23.00
C HIS A 70 -9.47 3.30 -22.34
N GLY A 71 -9.71 3.80 -21.12
CA GLY A 71 -11.06 3.94 -20.56
C GLY A 71 -11.53 2.91 -19.54
N SER A 72 -12.18 3.43 -18.50
CA SER A 72 -13.57 3.09 -18.19
C SER A 72 -14.21 4.28 -17.48
N LYS A 73 -15.01 5.05 -18.23
CA LYS A 73 -16.20 5.65 -17.63
C LYS A 73 -17.04 4.48 -17.12
N LEU A 74 -17.23 4.42 -15.81
CA LEU A 74 -18.42 3.84 -15.20
C LEU A 74 -19.42 4.97 -14.98
#